data_AF-A0A7C3L5S1-F1
#
_entry.id   AF-A0A7C3L5S1-F1
#
_cell.length_a   1.000
_cell.length_b   1.000
_cell.length_c   1.000
_cell.angle_alpha   90.00
_cell.angle_beta   90.00
_cell.angle_gamma   90.00
#
_symmetry.space_group_name_H-M   'P 1'
#
loop_
_entity.id
_entity.type
_entity.pdbx_description
1 polymer ?
#
loop_
_entity_poly.entity_id
_entity_poly.type
_entity_poly.pdbx_seq_one_letter_code
_entity_poly.pdbx_strand_id
1 'polypeptide(L)'
;MKLQRKIPATMATQHPDHANVPYWKESTLSSALSTPGRETGAGTTVQAFVSAQEEVEECISSFQDMGCQEFMWDWEGKYVDEAVVDKLFSNYYDFFKKVRLGRDLFLTFRLPNIWEEKGYRLARAYIGILTFEDLANDLGFGYPPVFEVILPMTDEAKKLIYLQKTFTQVAALKRQTFGDKESRLTYLRVIPLIEGVSQLTESGRILRQYLDLHQREFGRGIDYLRPFVARSDPSLNDGLVPATVAAKVALSEYYRFEEETGIPVFPIIGVGCLPFRGGLSPDRFKL
;
A
#
# COMPACT_ATOMS: atom_id res chain seq x y z
N MET A 1 7.01 -1.83 24.07
CA MET A 1 5.92 -2.75 23.67
C MET A 1 6.43 -3.60 22.52
N LYS A 2 6.27 -4.93 22.51
CA LYS A 2 6.86 -5.77 21.44
C LYS A 2 5.86 -5.87 20.28
N LEU A 3 6.22 -5.32 19.12
CA LEU A 3 5.41 -5.41 17.91
C LEU A 3 5.19 -6.90 17.56
N GLN A 4 3.93 -7.32 17.43
CA GLN A 4 3.57 -8.73 17.19
C GLN A 4 3.54 -9.12 15.70
N ARG A 5 3.92 -8.21 14.78
CA ARG A 5 3.91 -8.46 13.34
C ARG A 5 5.24 -8.13 12.68
N LYS A 6 5.47 -8.73 11.51
CA LYS A 6 6.55 -8.35 10.59
C LYS A 6 6.26 -6.96 9.99
N ILE A 7 7.28 -6.11 9.97
CA ILE A 7 7.30 -4.89 9.16
C ILE A 7 8.07 -5.20 7.87
N PRO A 8 7.46 -5.01 6.69
CA PRO A 8 8.14 -5.27 5.42
C PRO A 8 9.27 -4.24 5.20
N ALA A 9 10.42 -4.74 4.77
CA ALA A 9 11.56 -3.92 4.37
C ALA A 9 11.52 -3.52 2.89
N THR A 10 10.72 -4.22 2.08
CA THR A 10 10.58 -4.00 0.64
C THR A 10 9.11 -3.87 0.26
N MET A 11 8.81 -2.83 -0.50
CA MET A 11 7.49 -2.56 -1.06
C MET A 11 7.62 -2.36 -2.56
N ALA A 12 7.01 -3.25 -3.35
CA ALA A 12 6.82 -3.03 -4.79
C ALA A 12 5.61 -2.11 -5.02
N THR A 13 5.59 -1.38 -6.13
CA THR A 13 4.55 -0.39 -6.43
C THR A 13 4.18 -0.40 -7.89
N GLN A 14 2.98 0.08 -8.21
CA GLN A 14 2.46 0.14 -9.59
C GLN A 14 2.78 1.45 -10.32
N HIS A 15 3.89 2.12 -9.97
CA HIS A 15 4.29 3.36 -10.64
C HIS A 15 4.58 3.10 -12.13
N PRO A 16 4.10 3.94 -13.05
CA PRO A 16 4.31 3.76 -14.48
C PRO A 16 5.66 4.36 -14.93
N ASP A 17 6.77 3.88 -14.35
CA ASP A 17 8.11 4.42 -14.61
C ASP A 17 9.06 3.45 -15.34
N HIS A 18 8.56 2.31 -15.79
CA HIS A 18 9.28 1.38 -16.67
C HIS A 18 9.14 1.78 -18.15
N ALA A 19 10.23 1.61 -18.91
CA ALA A 19 10.26 1.90 -20.35
C ALA A 19 10.08 0.65 -21.23
N ASN A 20 10.48 -0.52 -20.73
CA ASN A 20 10.50 -1.77 -21.48
C ASN A 20 9.44 -2.74 -20.97
N VAL A 21 9.16 -3.79 -21.75
CA VAL A 21 8.28 -4.88 -21.35
C VAL A 21 8.78 -5.51 -20.03
N PRO A 22 7.94 -5.62 -18.99
CA PRO A 22 8.30 -6.32 -17.77
C PRO A 22 8.61 -7.80 -18.04
N TYR A 23 9.66 -8.33 -17.41
CA TYR A 23 10.15 -9.70 -17.67
C TYR A 23 9.09 -10.79 -17.46
N TRP A 24 8.17 -10.59 -16.50
CA TRP A 24 7.12 -11.55 -16.16
C TRP A 24 6.01 -11.64 -17.22
N LYS A 25 5.91 -10.67 -18.14
CA LYS A 25 4.96 -10.72 -19.27
C LYS A 25 5.39 -11.71 -20.35
N GLU A 26 6.68 -11.89 -20.55
CA GLU A 26 7.19 -12.84 -21.55
C GLU A 26 7.02 -14.29 -21.06
N SER A 27 7.16 -14.53 -19.75
CA SER A 27 6.94 -15.84 -19.15
C SER A 27 5.49 -16.31 -19.18
N THR A 28 4.51 -15.41 -18.97
CA THR A 28 3.08 -15.76 -18.97
C THR A 28 2.57 -16.17 -20.36
N LEU A 29 3.14 -15.61 -21.43
CA LEU A 29 2.89 -16.06 -22.81
C LEU A 29 3.40 -17.48 -23.07
N SER A 30 4.56 -17.84 -22.52
CA SER A 30 5.08 -19.22 -22.67
C SER A 30 4.19 -20.27 -21.99
N SER A 31 3.57 -19.92 -20.86
CA SER A 31 2.61 -20.80 -20.17
C SER A 31 1.26 -20.89 -20.87
N ALA A 32 0.76 -19.79 -21.46
CA ALA A 32 -0.50 -19.80 -22.20
C ALA A 32 -0.41 -20.62 -23.51
N LEU A 33 0.77 -20.67 -24.13
CA LEU A 33 1.06 -21.45 -25.35
C LEU A 33 1.21 -22.97 -25.09
N SER A 34 1.21 -23.41 -23.83
CA SER A 34 1.31 -24.83 -23.47
C SER A 34 -0.03 -25.58 -23.44
N THR A 35 -1.15 -24.95 -23.82
CA THR A 35 -2.45 -25.62 -23.98
C THR A 35 -2.48 -26.32 -25.35
N PRO A 36 -2.52 -27.67 -25.42
CA PRO A 36 -2.50 -28.37 -26.70
C PRO A 36 -3.83 -28.14 -27.44
N GLY A 37 -3.78 -27.54 -28.63
CA GLY A 37 -4.91 -27.49 -29.56
C GLY A 37 -5.47 -26.11 -29.92
N ARG A 38 -4.82 -24.99 -29.55
CA ARG A 38 -5.18 -23.66 -30.05
C ARG A 38 -4.06 -23.09 -30.91
N GLU A 39 -4.17 -23.27 -32.22
CA GLU A 39 -3.41 -22.48 -33.18
C GLU A 39 -3.88 -21.01 -33.07
N THR A 40 -3.08 -20.14 -32.47
CA THR A 40 -3.30 -18.69 -32.56
C THR A 40 -2.41 -18.15 -33.66
N GLY A 41 -3.01 -17.92 -34.82
CA GLY A 41 -2.40 -17.13 -35.88
C GLY A 41 -2.11 -15.69 -35.45
N ALA A 42 -1.07 -15.12 -36.07
CA ALA A 42 -0.63 -13.72 -36.02
C ALA A 42 0.06 -13.24 -34.73
N GLY A 43 1.28 -12.71 -34.91
CA GLY A 43 2.20 -12.26 -33.86
C GLY A 43 1.57 -11.32 -32.84
N THR A 44 1.45 -11.81 -31.61
CA THR A 44 1.07 -11.00 -30.45
C THR A 44 2.31 -10.22 -29.99
N THR A 45 2.41 -8.95 -30.38
CA THR A 45 3.47 -8.06 -29.87
C THR A 45 3.22 -7.79 -28.39
N VAL A 46 4.12 -8.26 -27.52
CA VAL A 46 4.06 -7.96 -26.08
C VAL A 46 4.32 -6.47 -25.88
N GLN A 47 3.40 -5.76 -25.22
CA GLN A 47 3.51 -4.33 -24.98
C GLN A 47 4.00 -4.03 -23.56
N ALA A 48 4.75 -2.93 -23.41
CA ALA A 48 5.25 -2.48 -22.12
C ALA A 48 4.14 -2.01 -21.17
N PHE A 49 3.01 -1.57 -21.70
CA PHE A 49 1.85 -1.15 -20.90
C PHE A 49 1.32 -2.32 -20.06
N VAL A 50 1.24 -2.14 -18.73
CA VAL A 50 0.62 -3.09 -17.79
C VAL A 50 -0.84 -2.70 -17.59
N SER A 51 -1.75 -3.55 -18.02
CA SER A 51 -3.19 -3.37 -17.82
C SER A 51 -3.63 -3.79 -16.40
N ALA A 52 -4.79 -3.30 -15.95
CA ALA A 52 -5.33 -3.65 -14.63
C ALA A 52 -5.51 -5.16 -14.42
N GLN A 53 -5.74 -5.92 -15.49
CA GLN A 53 -5.83 -7.38 -15.43
C GLN A 53 -4.48 -8.04 -15.16
N GLU A 54 -3.39 -7.46 -15.70
CA GLU A 54 -2.02 -7.97 -15.59
C GLU A 54 -1.32 -7.55 -14.28
N GLU A 55 -1.90 -6.61 -13.54
CA GLU A 55 -1.37 -6.16 -12.24
C GLU A 55 -1.41 -7.28 -11.17
N VAL A 56 -2.27 -8.28 -11.33
CA VAL A 56 -2.30 -9.46 -10.43
C VAL A 56 -1.04 -10.29 -10.64
N GLU A 57 -0.64 -10.54 -11.89
CA GLU A 57 0.60 -11.22 -12.24
C GLU A 57 1.82 -10.42 -11.79
N GLU A 58 1.81 -9.09 -11.95
CA GLU A 58 2.85 -8.20 -11.44
C GLU A 58 3.04 -8.33 -9.93
N CYS A 59 1.93 -8.37 -9.18
CA CYS A 59 1.93 -8.53 -7.72
C CYS A 59 2.53 -9.88 -7.31
N ILE A 60 2.12 -10.97 -7.98
CA ILE A 60 2.66 -12.30 -7.71
C ILE A 60 4.14 -12.41 -8.07
N SER A 61 4.55 -11.90 -9.23
CA SER A 61 5.96 -11.88 -9.63
C SER A 61 6.80 -11.09 -8.63
N SER A 62 6.30 -9.95 -8.15
CA SER A 62 6.97 -9.18 -7.10
C SER A 62 7.18 -9.98 -5.81
N PHE A 63 6.21 -10.81 -5.42
CA PHE A 63 6.34 -11.67 -4.24
C PHE A 63 7.24 -12.89 -4.47
N GLN A 64 7.09 -13.59 -5.60
CA GLN A 64 7.73 -14.87 -5.84
C GLN A 64 9.14 -14.72 -6.41
N ASP A 65 9.31 -13.86 -7.40
CA ASP A 65 10.56 -13.75 -8.16
C ASP A 65 11.51 -12.74 -7.49
N MET A 66 10.97 -11.61 -7.04
CA MET A 66 11.76 -10.51 -6.45
C MET A 66 11.85 -10.59 -4.92
N GLY A 67 11.04 -11.44 -4.27
CA GLY A 67 11.00 -11.55 -2.81
C GLY A 67 10.54 -10.28 -2.09
N CYS A 68 9.77 -9.42 -2.77
CA CYS A 68 9.16 -8.26 -2.13
C CYS A 68 8.22 -8.71 -1.01
N GLN A 69 8.17 -7.93 0.07
CA GLN A 69 7.39 -8.30 1.26
C GLN A 69 6.05 -7.58 1.32
N GLU A 70 5.91 -6.50 0.57
CA GLU A 70 4.71 -5.69 0.45
C GLU A 70 4.49 -5.27 -1.00
N PHE A 71 3.23 -5.15 -1.39
CA PHE A 71 2.84 -4.60 -2.68
C PHE A 71 1.85 -3.46 -2.43
N MET A 72 2.16 -2.28 -2.97
CA MET A 72 1.27 -1.12 -2.93
C MET A 72 0.33 -1.16 -4.13
N TRP A 73 -0.97 -1.25 -3.85
CA TRP A 73 -2.01 -1.21 -4.87
C TRP A 73 -2.61 0.19 -4.98
N ASP A 74 -2.49 0.81 -6.15
CA ASP A 74 -2.84 2.20 -6.40
C ASP A 74 -4.33 2.37 -6.72
N TRP A 75 -5.09 2.86 -5.73
CA TRP A 75 -6.50 3.22 -5.89
C TRP A 75 -6.73 4.70 -6.22
N GLU A 76 -5.68 5.52 -6.19
CA GLU A 76 -5.76 6.95 -6.46
C GLU A 76 -5.72 7.21 -7.98
N GLY A 77 -4.64 6.82 -8.64
CA GLY A 77 -4.37 7.22 -10.02
C GLY A 77 -4.92 6.28 -11.11
N LYS A 78 -5.44 5.10 -10.74
CA LYS A 78 -5.75 4.01 -11.69
C LYS A 78 -7.21 3.60 -11.73
N TYR A 79 -7.58 2.93 -12.82
CA TYR A 79 -8.82 2.15 -12.90
C TYR A 79 -8.59 0.80 -12.22
N VAL A 80 -9.12 0.67 -11.01
CA VAL A 80 -8.76 -0.43 -10.11
C VAL A 80 -9.61 -1.66 -10.35
N ASP A 81 -8.95 -2.82 -10.32
CA ASP A 81 -9.61 -4.10 -10.13
C ASP A 81 -10.03 -4.31 -8.68
N GLU A 82 -11.34 -4.27 -8.43
CA GLU A 82 -11.90 -4.44 -7.08
C GLU A 82 -11.86 -5.87 -6.59
N ALA A 83 -11.64 -6.84 -7.48
CA ALA A 83 -11.57 -8.26 -7.18
C ALA A 83 -10.13 -8.76 -7.05
N VAL A 84 -9.18 -7.87 -6.75
CA VAL A 84 -7.75 -8.21 -6.68
C VAL A 84 -7.47 -9.37 -5.73
N VAL A 85 -8.03 -9.36 -4.52
CA VAL A 85 -7.80 -10.44 -3.54
C VAL A 85 -8.50 -11.73 -3.97
N ASP A 86 -9.70 -11.65 -4.54
CA ASP A 86 -10.40 -12.81 -5.11
C ASP A 86 -9.54 -13.50 -6.17
N LYS A 87 -8.94 -12.72 -7.08
CA LYS A 87 -8.04 -13.23 -8.12
C LYS A 87 -6.75 -13.79 -7.53
N LEU A 88 -6.14 -13.11 -6.58
CA LEU A 88 -4.94 -13.60 -5.90
C LEU A 88 -5.19 -14.95 -5.22
N PHE A 89 -6.30 -15.08 -4.49
CA PHE A 89 -6.62 -16.31 -3.79
C PHE A 89 -7.13 -17.43 -4.69
N SER A 90 -7.91 -17.14 -5.73
CA SER A 90 -8.38 -18.15 -6.69
C SER A 90 -7.27 -18.67 -7.59
N ASN A 91 -6.48 -17.77 -8.19
CA ASN A 91 -5.44 -18.15 -9.14
C ASN A 91 -4.18 -18.71 -8.45
N TYR A 92 -3.92 -18.31 -7.19
CA TYR A 92 -2.70 -18.66 -6.46
C TYR A 92 -2.98 -19.23 -5.06
N TYR A 93 -4.07 -20.02 -4.94
CA TYR A 93 -4.51 -20.62 -3.68
C TYR A 93 -3.40 -21.36 -2.92
N ASP A 94 -2.70 -22.28 -3.60
CA ASP A 94 -1.66 -23.12 -2.98
C ASP A 94 -0.45 -22.30 -2.49
N PHE A 95 -0.17 -21.18 -3.14
CA PHE A 95 0.85 -20.24 -2.70
C PHE A 95 0.41 -19.54 -1.41
N PHE A 96 -0.78 -18.94 -1.39
CA PHE A 96 -1.29 -18.23 -0.21
C PHE A 96 -1.68 -19.14 0.95
N LYS A 97 -1.84 -20.44 0.70
CA LYS A 97 -1.96 -21.46 1.76
C LYS A 97 -0.66 -21.62 2.55
N LYS A 98 0.50 -21.45 1.91
CA LYS A 98 1.83 -21.56 2.53
C LYS A 98 2.32 -20.22 3.06
N VAL A 99 2.09 -19.15 2.32
CA VAL A 99 2.52 -17.78 2.63
C VAL A 99 1.29 -16.90 2.83
N ARG A 100 1.00 -16.51 4.07
CA ARG A 100 -0.26 -15.85 4.41
C ARG A 100 -0.23 -14.36 4.09
N LEU A 101 -1.12 -13.91 3.20
CA LEU A 101 -1.37 -12.49 2.95
C LEU A 101 -1.97 -11.84 4.21
N GLY A 102 -1.43 -10.70 4.63
CA GLY A 102 -1.77 -10.04 5.89
C GLY A 102 -0.89 -10.45 7.09
N ARG A 103 -0.05 -11.48 6.96
CA ARG A 103 0.90 -11.92 8.02
C ARG A 103 2.34 -11.99 7.52
N ASP A 104 2.58 -12.72 6.44
CA ASP A 104 3.92 -13.01 5.90
C ASP A 104 4.30 -12.04 4.77
N LEU A 105 3.30 -11.72 3.95
CA LEU A 105 3.30 -10.73 2.86
C LEU A 105 2.15 -9.72 3.09
N PHE A 106 2.29 -8.53 2.53
CA PHE A 106 1.35 -7.42 2.77
C PHE A 106 0.85 -6.81 1.47
N LEU A 107 -0.45 -6.53 1.42
CA LEU A 107 -1.08 -5.73 0.37
C LEU A 107 -1.59 -4.44 1.01
N THR A 108 -1.17 -3.29 0.47
CA THR A 108 -1.47 -1.98 1.06
C THR A 108 -2.05 -1.07 -0.01
N PHE A 109 -3.26 -0.57 0.21
CA PHE A 109 -3.93 0.28 -0.77
C PHE A 109 -3.50 1.74 -0.62
N ARG A 110 -3.08 2.38 -1.71
CA ARG A 110 -2.98 3.85 -1.79
C ARG A 110 -4.35 4.40 -2.16
N LEU A 111 -5.07 4.91 -1.18
CA LEU A 111 -6.45 5.37 -1.36
C LEU A 111 -6.53 6.67 -2.16
N PRO A 112 -7.66 6.93 -2.84
CA PRO A 112 -7.93 8.25 -3.38
C PRO A 112 -8.03 9.29 -2.27
N ASN A 113 -7.42 10.44 -2.46
CA ASN A 113 -7.56 11.57 -1.54
C ASN A 113 -8.86 12.33 -1.87
N ILE A 114 -9.88 12.14 -1.02
CA ILE A 114 -11.22 12.74 -1.23
C ILE A 114 -11.27 14.27 -1.07
N TRP A 115 -10.19 14.87 -0.57
CA TRP A 115 -10.06 16.32 -0.48
C TRP A 115 -9.50 16.92 -1.77
N GLU A 116 -8.90 16.10 -2.63
CA GLU A 116 -8.36 16.48 -3.94
C GLU A 116 -9.24 15.95 -5.09
N GLU A 117 -9.91 14.82 -4.88
CA GLU A 117 -10.69 14.11 -5.90
C GLU A 117 -12.11 13.74 -5.43
N LYS A 118 -12.95 13.24 -6.36
CA LYS A 118 -14.31 12.79 -6.05
C LYS A 118 -14.31 11.53 -5.16
N GLY A 119 -14.99 11.61 -4.01
CA GLY A 119 -14.91 10.59 -2.95
C GLY A 119 -15.62 9.25 -3.14
N TYR A 120 -16.33 8.99 -4.25
CA TYR A 120 -17.09 7.74 -4.42
C TYR A 120 -16.20 6.47 -4.48
N ARG A 121 -14.93 6.62 -4.91
CA ARG A 121 -13.96 5.53 -4.95
C ARG A 121 -13.55 5.03 -3.56
N LEU A 122 -13.57 5.92 -2.55
CA LEU A 122 -13.21 5.56 -1.18
C LEU A 122 -14.16 4.53 -0.57
N ALA A 123 -15.47 4.70 -0.79
CA ALA A 123 -16.48 3.77 -0.28
C ALA A 123 -16.32 2.37 -0.89
N ARG A 124 -15.99 2.28 -2.19
CA ARG A 124 -15.73 1.01 -2.86
C ARG A 124 -14.50 0.31 -2.27
N ALA A 125 -13.40 1.06 -2.06
CA ALA A 125 -12.21 0.53 -1.42
C ALA A 125 -12.48 -0.02 -0.01
N TYR A 126 -13.28 0.70 0.80
CA TYR A 126 -13.64 0.24 2.16
C TYR A 126 -14.42 -1.07 2.15
N ILE A 127 -15.44 -1.16 1.28
CA ILE A 127 -16.23 -2.40 1.16
C ILE A 127 -15.35 -3.53 0.66
N GLY A 128 -14.51 -3.30 -0.36
CA GLY A 128 -13.57 -4.30 -0.86
C GLY A 128 -12.66 -4.84 0.24
N ILE A 129 -12.03 -3.95 1.02
CA ILE A 129 -11.18 -4.33 2.17
C ILE A 129 -11.93 -5.23 3.16
N LEU A 130 -13.19 -4.89 3.48
CA LEU A 130 -13.99 -5.68 4.41
C LEU A 130 -14.40 -7.04 3.81
N THR A 131 -14.76 -7.11 2.54
CA THR A 131 -15.12 -8.38 1.87
C THR A 131 -13.92 -9.29 1.66
N PHE A 132 -12.72 -8.73 1.50
CA PHE A 132 -11.49 -9.53 1.45
C PHE A 132 -11.21 -10.26 2.75
N GLU A 133 -11.57 -9.69 3.90
CA GLU A 133 -11.49 -10.39 5.18
C GLU A 133 -12.44 -11.59 5.21
N ASP A 134 -13.69 -11.41 4.76
CA ASP A 134 -14.67 -12.50 4.71
C ASP A 134 -14.16 -13.65 3.85
N LEU A 135 -13.69 -13.35 2.63
CA LEU A 135 -13.12 -14.34 1.73
C LEU A 135 -11.91 -15.06 2.36
N ALA A 136 -11.03 -14.32 3.04
CA ALA A 136 -9.89 -14.91 3.72
C ALA A 136 -10.32 -15.86 4.85
N ASN A 137 -11.42 -15.56 5.55
CA ASN A 137 -11.96 -16.43 6.59
C ASN A 137 -12.62 -17.67 5.98
N ASP A 138 -13.43 -17.53 4.93
CA ASP A 138 -14.07 -18.64 4.21
C ASP A 138 -13.05 -19.64 3.66
N LEU A 139 -11.89 -19.16 3.19
CA LEU A 139 -10.79 -19.99 2.72
C LEU A 139 -9.87 -20.52 3.84
N GLY A 140 -10.13 -20.14 5.09
CA GLY A 140 -9.35 -20.57 6.26
C GLY A 140 -7.95 -19.96 6.35
N PHE A 141 -7.75 -18.76 5.80
CA PHE A 141 -6.47 -18.03 5.82
C PHE A 141 -6.30 -17.20 7.09
N GLY A 142 -7.39 -16.72 7.70
CA GLY A 142 -7.46 -16.23 9.08
C GLY A 142 -6.78 -14.88 9.36
N TYR A 143 -6.37 -14.14 8.32
CA TYR A 143 -5.81 -12.80 8.45
C TYR A 143 -6.47 -11.86 7.43
N PRO A 144 -6.77 -10.61 7.81
CA PRO A 144 -7.31 -9.62 6.87
C PRO A 144 -6.25 -9.34 5.80
N PRO A 145 -6.56 -9.54 4.51
CA PRO A 145 -5.59 -9.36 3.42
C PRO A 145 -5.06 -7.93 3.30
N VAL A 146 -5.92 -6.95 3.63
CA VAL A 146 -5.60 -5.53 3.68
C VAL A 146 -6.08 -4.98 5.02
N PHE A 147 -5.18 -4.37 5.78
CA PHE A 147 -5.49 -3.73 7.08
C PHE A 147 -4.76 -2.40 7.28
N GLU A 148 -3.88 -2.05 6.35
CA GLU A 148 -3.18 -0.79 6.24
C GLU A 148 -3.50 -0.16 4.89
N VAL A 149 -3.65 1.16 4.90
CA VAL A 149 -3.85 1.96 3.69
C VAL A 149 -2.98 3.20 3.75
N ILE A 150 -2.61 3.72 2.59
CA ILE A 150 -1.86 4.95 2.42
C ILE A 150 -2.84 6.06 2.03
N LEU A 151 -2.76 7.20 2.73
CA LEU A 151 -3.40 8.44 2.31
C LEU A 151 -2.35 9.32 1.60
N PRO A 152 -2.42 9.48 0.27
CA PRO A 152 -1.55 10.41 -0.46
C PRO A 152 -1.87 11.86 -0.12
N MET A 153 -0.92 12.75 -0.40
CA MET A 153 -1.03 14.20 -0.17
C MET A 153 -1.51 14.53 1.26
N THR A 154 -0.97 13.84 2.26
CA THR A 154 -1.31 14.09 3.66
C THR A 154 -0.63 15.36 4.15
N ASP A 155 -1.44 16.35 4.53
CA ASP A 155 -1.05 17.65 5.08
C ASP A 155 -1.58 17.88 6.52
N GLU A 156 -2.64 17.17 6.91
CA GLU A 156 -3.33 17.35 8.19
C GLU A 156 -3.69 16.03 8.87
N ALA A 157 -3.43 15.95 10.18
CA ALA A 157 -3.75 14.79 11.01
C ALA A 157 -5.25 14.42 11.00
N LYS A 158 -6.14 15.42 10.91
CA LYS A 158 -7.59 15.23 10.91
C LYS A 158 -8.08 14.36 9.73
N LYS A 159 -7.36 14.39 8.60
CA LYS A 159 -7.67 13.59 7.41
C LYS A 159 -7.47 12.10 7.68
N LEU A 160 -6.42 11.74 8.42
CA LEU A 160 -6.17 10.36 8.86
C LEU A 160 -7.29 9.85 9.78
N ILE A 161 -7.67 10.66 10.78
CA ILE A 161 -8.74 10.32 11.72
C ILE A 161 -10.08 10.15 11.01
N TYR A 162 -10.37 11.02 10.04
CA TYR A 162 -11.58 10.92 9.22
C TYR A 162 -11.67 9.56 8.51
N LEU A 163 -10.59 9.09 7.89
CA LEU A 163 -10.59 7.79 7.20
C LEU A 163 -10.84 6.64 8.20
N GLN A 164 -10.18 6.68 9.36
CA GLN A 164 -10.34 5.65 10.39
C GLN A 164 -11.77 5.59 10.94
N LYS A 165 -12.35 6.76 11.23
CA LYS A 165 -13.72 6.89 11.73
C LYS A 165 -14.74 6.39 10.70
N THR A 166 -14.62 6.85 9.47
CA THR A 166 -15.56 6.47 8.40
C THR A 166 -15.44 5.00 8.05
N PHE A 167 -14.24 4.42 8.02
CA PHE A 167 -14.07 2.98 7.86
C PHE A 167 -14.74 2.21 9.00
N THR A 168 -14.55 2.64 10.26
CA THR A 168 -15.17 2.00 11.43
C THR A 168 -16.70 2.03 11.33
N GLN A 169 -17.27 3.13 10.85
CA GLN A 169 -18.72 3.26 10.63
C GLN A 169 -19.22 2.33 9.52
N VAL A 170 -18.49 2.21 8.40
CA VAL A 170 -18.84 1.30 7.30
C VAL A 170 -18.73 -0.15 7.74
N ALA A 171 -17.71 -0.52 8.51
CA ALA A 171 -17.56 -1.86 9.08
C ALA A 171 -18.73 -2.21 10.02
N ALA A 172 -19.15 -1.26 10.87
CA ALA A 172 -20.31 -1.44 11.75
C ALA A 172 -21.61 -1.59 10.95
N LEU A 173 -21.80 -0.80 9.89
CA LEU A 173 -22.96 -0.89 9.00
C LEU A 173 -23.02 -2.26 8.30
N LYS A 174 -21.91 -2.71 7.70
CA LYS A 174 -21.82 -4.04 7.07
C LYS A 174 -22.25 -5.13 8.05
N ARG A 175 -21.70 -5.11 9.27
CA ARG A 175 -22.06 -6.07 10.32
C ARG A 175 -23.55 -6.03 10.67
N GLN A 176 -24.12 -4.83 10.82
CA GLN A 176 -25.54 -4.67 11.14
C GLN A 176 -26.45 -5.17 10.01
N THR A 177 -26.07 -4.95 8.76
CA THR A 177 -26.87 -5.28 7.57
C THR A 177 -26.79 -6.76 7.21
N PHE A 178 -25.59 -7.37 7.25
CA PHE A 178 -25.36 -8.71 6.72
C PHE A 178 -25.09 -9.79 7.79
N GLY A 179 -24.92 -9.40 9.06
CA GLY A 179 -24.86 -10.35 10.18
C GLY A 179 -23.51 -11.04 10.40
N ASP A 180 -22.40 -10.38 10.05
CA ASP A 180 -21.05 -10.95 10.21
C ASP A 180 -20.63 -11.11 11.67
N LYS A 181 -20.57 -12.36 12.12
CA LYS A 181 -20.06 -12.71 13.45
C LYS A 181 -18.54 -12.83 13.50
N GLU A 182 -17.88 -13.08 12.36
CA GLU A 182 -16.45 -13.39 12.31
C GLU A 182 -15.54 -12.25 11.85
N SER A 183 -16.08 -11.16 11.26
CA SER A 183 -15.27 -10.03 10.82
C SER A 183 -14.59 -9.32 12.01
N ARG A 184 -13.25 -9.33 12.01
CA ARG A 184 -12.38 -8.76 13.05
C ARG A 184 -11.88 -7.38 12.65
N LEU A 185 -11.87 -7.05 11.36
CA LEU A 185 -11.37 -5.79 10.84
C LEU A 185 -12.40 -4.68 11.03
N THR A 186 -12.39 -4.10 12.22
CA THR A 186 -13.24 -2.94 12.56
C THR A 186 -12.52 -1.61 12.46
N TYR A 187 -11.21 -1.64 12.26
CA TYR A 187 -10.35 -0.46 12.29
C TYR A 187 -9.24 -0.58 11.27
N LEU A 188 -9.08 0.49 10.50
CA LEU A 188 -8.06 0.61 9.47
C LEU A 188 -6.87 1.41 9.99
N ARG A 189 -5.66 0.94 9.74
CA ARG A 189 -4.46 1.74 9.98
C ARG A 189 -4.17 2.60 8.75
N VAL A 190 -3.91 3.89 8.98
CA VAL A 190 -3.68 4.84 7.88
C VAL A 190 -2.22 5.31 7.94
N ILE A 191 -1.54 5.13 6.83
CA ILE A 191 -0.17 5.53 6.56
C ILE A 191 -0.21 6.92 5.90
N PRO A 192 0.29 7.98 6.56
CA PRO A 192 0.35 9.29 5.93
C PRO A 192 1.46 9.32 4.90
N LEU A 193 1.12 9.52 3.62
CA LEU A 193 2.10 9.84 2.57
C LEU A 193 2.20 11.36 2.44
N ILE A 194 3.38 11.88 2.76
CA ILE A 194 3.70 13.31 2.81
C ILE A 194 4.56 13.66 1.60
N GLU A 195 4.07 14.60 0.79
CA GLU A 195 4.58 14.85 -0.56
C GLU A 195 5.13 16.27 -0.78
N GLY A 196 4.84 17.22 0.09
CA GLY A 196 5.35 18.59 -0.02
C GLY A 196 6.57 18.84 0.87
N VAL A 197 7.52 19.66 0.40
CA VAL A 197 8.72 20.02 1.19
C VAL A 197 8.34 20.63 2.55
N SER A 198 7.41 21.59 2.57
CA SER A 198 6.95 22.23 3.80
C SER A 198 6.28 21.25 4.77
N GLN A 199 5.48 20.31 4.24
CA GLN A 199 4.80 19.30 5.04
C GLN A 199 5.78 18.25 5.57
N LEU A 200 6.82 17.90 4.79
CA LEU A 200 7.89 17.00 5.24
C LEU A 200 8.67 17.60 6.40
N THR A 201 9.02 18.89 6.33
CA THR A 201 9.70 19.58 7.44
C THR A 201 8.83 19.70 8.69
N GLU A 202 7.51 19.74 8.53
CA GLU A 202 6.51 19.82 9.61
C GLU A 202 5.92 18.46 10.01
N SER A 203 6.42 17.36 9.46
CA SER A 203 5.81 16.04 9.58
C SER A 203 5.74 15.55 11.03
N GLY A 204 6.73 15.85 11.86
CA GLY A 204 6.70 15.56 13.30
C GLY A 204 5.52 16.23 14.02
N ARG A 205 5.14 17.45 13.63
CA ARG A 205 3.95 18.15 14.15
C ARG A 205 2.67 17.45 13.72
N ILE A 206 2.58 17.00 12.47
CA ILE A 206 1.42 16.24 11.96
C ILE A 206 1.25 14.95 12.76
N LEU A 207 2.34 14.20 13.04
CA LEU A 207 2.26 12.96 13.82
C LEU A 207 1.84 13.19 15.27
N ARG A 208 2.35 14.25 15.93
CA ARG A 208 1.92 14.64 17.29
C ARG A 208 0.43 14.99 17.35
N GLN A 209 -0.03 15.79 16.39
CA GLN A 209 -1.46 16.12 16.29
C GLN A 209 -2.32 14.89 16.03
N TYR A 210 -1.84 13.95 15.21
CA TYR A 210 -2.53 12.69 14.96
C TYR A 210 -2.65 11.84 16.23
N LEU A 211 -1.59 11.71 17.01
CA LEU A 211 -1.60 10.98 18.29
C LEU A 211 -2.65 11.56 19.26
N ASP A 212 -2.68 12.89 19.42
CA ASP A 212 -3.64 13.57 20.28
C ASP A 212 -5.09 13.34 19.84
N LEU A 213 -5.36 13.48 18.54
CA LEU A 213 -6.71 13.28 17.99
C LEU A 213 -7.14 11.83 18.07
N HIS A 214 -6.22 10.89 17.83
CA HIS A 214 -6.49 9.46 17.90
C HIS A 214 -6.88 9.04 19.31
N GLN A 215 -6.15 9.50 20.33
CA GLN A 215 -6.49 9.25 21.72
C GLN A 215 -7.87 9.81 22.09
N ARG A 216 -8.24 10.99 21.58
CA ARG A 216 -9.57 11.60 21.83
C ARG A 216 -10.70 10.86 21.15
N GLU A 217 -10.50 10.42 19.90
CA GLU A 217 -11.56 9.76 19.11
C GLU A 217 -11.75 8.29 19.51
N PHE A 218 -10.66 7.56 19.77
CA PHE A 218 -10.71 6.10 19.98
C PHE A 218 -10.43 5.65 21.41
N GLY A 219 -9.94 6.54 22.28
CA GLY A 219 -9.67 6.23 23.68
C GLY A 219 -8.59 5.16 23.90
N ARG A 220 -7.77 4.86 22.89
CA ARG A 220 -6.74 3.81 22.93
C ARG A 220 -5.46 4.29 22.25
N GLY A 221 -4.33 3.77 22.71
CA GLY A 221 -3.03 4.04 22.11
C GLY A 221 -2.85 3.43 20.71
N ILE A 222 -1.75 3.82 20.07
CA ILE A 222 -1.32 3.33 18.76
C ILE A 222 -0.15 2.36 18.95
N ASP A 223 -0.18 1.23 18.24
CA ASP A 223 0.86 0.19 18.36
C ASP A 223 2.20 0.61 17.70
N TYR A 224 2.11 1.31 16.57
CA TYR A 224 3.24 1.80 15.77
C TYR A 224 2.74 2.77 14.68
N LEU A 225 3.67 3.53 14.08
CA LEU A 225 3.42 4.38 12.91
C LEU A 225 4.30 3.98 11.73
N ARG A 226 3.82 4.22 10.51
CA ARG A 226 4.57 4.01 9.27
C ARG A 226 4.49 5.22 8.35
N PRO A 227 5.01 6.40 8.74
CA PRO A 227 4.91 7.59 7.89
C PRO A 227 5.67 7.39 6.58
N PHE A 228 5.07 7.81 5.47
CA PHE A 228 5.61 7.62 4.13
C PHE A 228 6.10 8.95 3.58
N VAL A 229 7.41 9.03 3.29
CA VAL A 229 8.09 10.19 2.70
C VAL A 229 8.19 10.03 1.19
N ALA A 230 7.56 10.93 0.43
CA ALA A 230 7.76 10.97 -1.02
C ALA A 230 9.11 11.61 -1.38
N ARG A 231 9.73 11.14 -2.46
CA ARG A 231 10.90 11.80 -3.07
C ARG A 231 10.62 12.38 -4.45
N SER A 232 9.65 11.85 -5.18
CA SER A 232 9.36 12.24 -6.56
C SER A 232 8.71 13.62 -6.63
N ASP A 233 7.52 13.77 -6.05
CA ASP A 233 6.73 15.01 -6.07
C ASP A 233 7.46 16.21 -5.44
N PRO A 234 8.10 16.09 -4.26
CA PRO A 234 8.82 17.24 -3.72
C PRO A 234 10.03 17.61 -4.59
N SER A 235 10.68 16.63 -5.26
CA SER A 235 11.79 16.97 -6.17
C SER A 235 11.29 17.67 -7.44
N LEU A 236 10.11 17.27 -7.94
CA LEU A 236 9.46 17.91 -9.08
C LEU A 236 9.05 19.36 -8.77
N ASN A 237 8.46 19.58 -7.60
CA ASN A 237 7.85 20.86 -7.23
C ASN A 237 8.88 21.88 -6.69
N ASP A 238 9.84 21.42 -5.88
CA ASP A 238 10.76 22.29 -5.15
C ASP A 238 12.24 22.05 -5.53
N GLY A 239 12.52 21.08 -6.40
CA GLY A 239 13.87 20.71 -6.82
C GLY A 239 14.51 19.63 -5.94
N LEU A 240 15.54 18.98 -6.52
CA LEU A 240 16.20 17.82 -5.91
C LEU A 240 16.79 18.11 -4.51
N VAL A 241 17.43 19.27 -4.34
CA VAL A 241 18.14 19.61 -3.10
C VAL A 241 17.15 19.86 -1.95
N PRO A 242 16.16 20.77 -2.06
CA PRO A 242 15.15 20.95 -1.02
C PRO A 242 14.43 19.65 -0.65
N ALA A 243 14.02 18.87 -1.65
CA ALA A 243 13.35 17.59 -1.44
C ALA A 243 14.21 16.57 -0.68
N THR A 244 15.52 16.54 -0.95
CA THR A 244 16.44 15.62 -0.25
C THR A 244 16.65 16.04 1.20
N VAL A 245 16.79 17.35 1.44
CA VAL A 245 16.95 17.89 2.79
C VAL A 245 15.67 17.67 3.60
N ALA A 246 14.51 17.99 3.03
CA ALA A 246 13.21 17.82 3.68
C ALA A 246 12.94 16.36 4.06
N ALA A 247 13.26 15.40 3.19
CA ALA A 247 13.15 13.99 3.50
C ALA A 247 14.04 13.59 4.70
N LYS A 248 15.28 14.09 4.78
CA LYS A 248 16.18 13.84 5.92
C LYS A 248 15.67 14.47 7.20
N VAL A 249 15.13 15.69 7.13
CA VAL A 249 14.50 16.36 8.27
C VAL A 249 13.31 15.54 8.77
N ALA A 250 12.42 15.09 7.89
CA ALA A 250 11.29 14.25 8.25
C ALA A 250 11.72 12.97 8.98
N LEU A 251 12.72 12.25 8.44
CA LEU A 251 13.27 11.04 9.08
C LEU A 251 13.87 11.34 10.45
N SER A 252 14.55 12.47 10.62
CA SER A 252 15.08 12.90 11.92
C SER A 252 13.95 13.22 12.92
N GLU A 253 12.87 13.87 12.46
CA GLU A 253 11.71 14.16 13.30
C GLU A 253 10.96 12.89 13.71
N TYR A 254 10.90 11.88 12.84
CA TYR A 254 10.29 10.58 13.17
C TYR A 254 11.05 9.84 14.25
N TYR A 255 12.39 9.88 14.20
CA TYR A 255 13.23 9.30 15.24
C TYR A 255 13.03 10.01 16.59
N ARG A 256 12.98 11.36 16.60
CA ARG A 256 12.66 12.13 17.81
C ARG A 256 11.26 11.82 18.34
N PHE A 257 10.27 11.72 17.46
CA PHE A 257 8.91 11.35 17.83
C PHE A 257 8.87 9.97 18.51
N GLU A 258 9.60 8.99 17.99
CA GLU A 258 9.71 7.65 18.59
C GLU A 258 10.33 7.73 20.00
N GLU A 259 11.42 8.49 20.18
CA GLU A 259 12.05 8.69 21.49
C GLU A 259 11.13 9.40 22.50
N GLU A 260 10.42 10.44 22.05
CA GLU A 260 9.51 11.24 22.89
C GLU A 260 8.28 10.45 23.35
N THR A 261 7.70 9.65 22.45
CA THR A 261 6.40 8.99 22.69
C THR A 261 6.52 7.52 23.08
N GLY A 262 7.66 6.89 22.81
CA GLY A 262 7.86 5.45 22.94
C GLY A 262 7.06 4.60 21.94
N ILE A 263 6.40 5.23 20.95
CA ILE A 263 5.65 4.55 19.89
C ILE A 263 6.61 4.20 18.76
N PRO A 264 6.76 2.91 18.39
CA PRO A 264 7.65 2.52 17.31
C PRO A 264 7.29 3.18 15.97
N VAL A 265 8.28 3.68 15.24
CA VAL A 265 8.09 4.33 13.93
C VAL A 265 8.88 3.60 12.85
N PHE A 266 8.21 3.23 11.76
CA PHE A 266 8.81 2.53 10.63
C PHE A 266 8.57 3.32 9.34
N PRO A 267 9.39 4.34 9.05
CA PRO A 267 9.20 5.19 7.90
C PRO A 267 9.32 4.42 6.58
N ILE A 268 8.52 4.80 5.61
CA ILE A 268 8.59 4.33 4.22
C ILE A 268 9.17 5.46 3.37
N ILE A 269 10.04 5.15 2.42
CA ILE A 269 10.58 6.13 1.48
C ILE A 269 10.20 5.75 0.05
N GLY A 270 9.49 6.64 -0.64
CA GLY A 270 9.06 6.43 -2.03
C GLY A 270 10.07 6.99 -2.99
N VAL A 271 10.83 6.10 -3.62
CA VAL A 271 11.96 6.45 -4.48
C VAL A 271 11.84 5.78 -5.83
N GLY A 272 12.19 6.51 -6.88
CA GLY A 272 12.39 5.96 -8.22
C GLY A 272 13.87 5.64 -8.49
N CYS A 273 14.12 4.94 -9.60
CA CYS A 273 15.47 4.54 -10.00
C CYS A 273 16.38 5.72 -10.41
N LEU A 274 15.79 6.77 -10.99
CA LEU A 274 16.55 7.95 -11.43
C LEU A 274 16.95 8.83 -10.23
N PRO A 275 18.14 9.46 -10.23
CA PRO A 275 18.63 10.27 -9.12
C PRO A 275 17.65 11.37 -8.67
N PHE A 276 16.95 11.98 -9.63
CA PHE A 276 15.94 13.00 -9.37
C PHE A 276 14.82 12.52 -8.45
N ARG A 277 14.45 11.23 -8.55
CA ARG A 277 13.36 10.61 -7.78
C ARG A 277 13.85 9.80 -6.59
N GLY A 278 15.15 9.84 -6.26
CA GLY A 278 15.73 9.10 -5.14
C GLY A 278 16.94 8.26 -5.51
N GLY A 279 17.03 7.80 -6.75
CA GLY A 279 18.19 7.06 -7.23
C GLY A 279 18.31 5.66 -6.63
N LEU A 280 17.20 4.95 -6.44
CA LEU A 280 17.23 3.58 -5.91
C LEU A 280 17.57 2.60 -7.04
N SER A 281 18.82 2.15 -7.12
CA SER A 281 19.25 1.15 -8.10
C SER A 281 20.17 0.10 -7.46
N PRO A 282 20.25 -1.13 -8.01
CA PRO A 282 21.13 -2.17 -7.49
C PRO A 282 22.59 -1.70 -7.33
N ASP A 283 23.11 -0.93 -8.29
CA ASP A 283 24.48 -0.42 -8.27
C ASP A 283 24.78 0.61 -7.16
N ARG A 284 23.73 1.14 -6.51
CA ARG A 284 23.84 2.15 -5.46
C ARG A 284 23.72 1.57 -4.05
N PHE A 285 23.37 0.30 -3.93
CA PHE A 285 23.43 -0.40 -2.65
C PHE A 285 24.87 -0.84 -2.36
N LYS A 286 25.41 -0.35 -1.25
CA LYS A 286 26.53 -1.01 -0.57
C LYS A 286 25.93 -1.82 0.57
N LEU A 287 25.82 -3.13 0.37
CA LEU A 287 25.48 -4.07 1.44
C LEU A 287 26.63 -4.17 2.44
#